data_AF-A0A7V3U532-F1
#
_entry.id   AF-A0A7V3U532-F1
#
_cell.length_a   1.000
_cell.length_b   1.000
_cell.length_c   1.000
_cell.angle_alpha   90.00
_cell.angle_beta   90.00
_cell.angle_gamma   90.00
#
_symmetry.space_group_name_H-M   'P 1'
#
loop_
_entity.id
_entity.type
_entity.pdbx_description
1 polymer ?
#
loop_
_entity_poly.entity_id
_entity_poly.type
_entity_poly.pdbx_seq_one_letter_code
_entity_poly.pdbx_strand_id
1 'polypeptide(L)'
;IPGFEEQLIGAKAGDELDVKVTFPKEYGAENLAGKDAVFACKVKAVKAPAAAEINDDLAKQYGAEDLADLKKQIGERLEAEYAGASRAVMKRALLDALDKESDFELPPSLLDAEAGQIAHQLWHEDNPDVQGHDHPEIETTDEHRKLAARRVKLGLLLAEMGQKAEVEVTDAEMSQAIMNQARQYPGQEREFFEFVQQNPQMQQQLRAPLFEDKVVDYAFELADVSEKEVSKEELEKALESLDKE
;
A
#
# COMPACT_ATOMS: atom_id res chain seq x y z
N ILE A 1 15.71 -20.58 -16.57
CA ILE A 1 16.55 -20.28 -17.76
C ILE A 1 15.58 -20.11 -18.93
N PRO A 2 15.57 -18.96 -19.63
CA PRO A 2 14.67 -18.75 -20.77
C PRO A 2 14.77 -19.90 -21.78
N GLY A 3 13.64 -20.38 -22.29
CA GLY A 3 13.59 -21.49 -23.26
C GLY A 3 13.79 -22.90 -22.68
N PHE A 4 13.98 -23.06 -21.37
CA PHE A 4 14.08 -24.39 -20.73
C PHE A 4 12.72 -25.09 -20.69
N GLU A 5 11.70 -24.44 -20.11
CA GLU A 5 10.37 -25.02 -19.93
C GLU A 5 9.65 -25.25 -21.26
N GLU A 6 9.89 -24.38 -22.25
CA GLU A 6 9.32 -24.50 -23.60
C GLU A 6 9.72 -25.80 -24.31
N GLN A 7 10.96 -26.27 -24.10
CA GLN A 7 11.46 -27.52 -24.67
C GLN A 7 10.90 -28.78 -23.98
N LEU A 8 10.28 -28.63 -22.81
CA LEU A 8 9.60 -29.72 -22.11
C LEU A 8 8.12 -29.83 -22.49
N ILE A 9 7.58 -28.87 -23.26
CA ILE A 9 6.18 -28.88 -23.70
C ILE A 9 5.93 -30.10 -24.60
N GLY A 10 4.91 -30.89 -24.26
CA GLY A 10 4.54 -32.10 -25.00
C GLY A 10 5.26 -33.37 -24.56
N ALA A 11 6.28 -33.27 -23.70
CA ALA A 11 6.92 -34.42 -23.09
C ALA A 11 5.96 -35.16 -22.14
N LYS A 12 6.07 -36.48 -22.10
CA LYS A 12 5.25 -37.38 -21.27
C LYS A 12 6.07 -37.92 -20.11
N ALA A 13 5.37 -38.41 -19.08
CA ALA A 13 6.02 -39.13 -18.00
C ALA A 13 6.75 -40.36 -18.55
N GLY A 14 8.03 -40.50 -18.21
CA GLY A 14 8.93 -41.51 -18.71
C GLY A 14 9.89 -41.02 -19.80
N ASP A 15 9.63 -39.87 -20.42
CA ASP A 15 10.47 -39.36 -21.51
C ASP A 15 11.83 -38.89 -20.98
N GLU A 16 12.86 -39.14 -21.79
CA GLU A 16 14.22 -38.63 -21.62
C GLU A 16 14.53 -37.70 -22.80
N LEU A 17 14.84 -36.43 -22.51
CA LEU A 17 15.14 -35.43 -23.51
C LEU A 17 16.27 -34.50 -23.07
N ASP A 18 17.11 -34.11 -24.02
CA ASP A 18 18.19 -33.16 -23.81
C ASP A 18 17.70 -31.75 -24.11
N VAL A 19 17.57 -30.92 -23.07
CA VAL A 19 17.19 -29.51 -23.19
C VAL A 19 18.45 -28.67 -23.33
N LYS A 20 18.56 -27.93 -24.44
CA LYS A 20 19.72 -27.08 -24.73
C LYS A 20 19.37 -25.63 -24.47
N VAL A 21 20.08 -24.99 -23.55
CA VAL A 21 19.83 -23.59 -23.18
C VAL A 21 21.13 -22.84 -22.96
N THR A 22 21.10 -21.54 -23.18
CA THR A 22 22.19 -20.63 -22.81
C THR A 22 21.81 -19.92 -21.53
N PHE A 23 22.70 -19.93 -20.54
CA PHE A 23 22.49 -19.16 -19.32
C PHE A 23 22.53 -17.65 -19.62
N PRO A 24 21.65 -16.85 -19.00
CA PRO A 24 21.73 -15.39 -19.10
C PRO A 24 23.12 -14.87 -18.71
N LYS A 25 23.53 -13.73 -19.28
CA LYS A 25 24.80 -13.09 -18.90
C LYS A 25 24.81 -12.60 -17.45
N GLU A 26 23.63 -12.31 -16.90
CA GLU A 26 23.42 -11.83 -15.53
C GLU A 26 23.03 -12.96 -14.57
N TYR A 27 23.36 -14.22 -14.91
CA TYR A 27 23.02 -15.34 -14.06
C TYR A 27 23.86 -15.32 -12.77
N GLY A 28 23.22 -15.48 -11.61
CA GLY A 28 23.87 -15.32 -10.29
C GLY A 28 25.01 -16.29 -9.96
N ALA A 29 25.31 -17.25 -10.84
CA ALA A 29 26.50 -18.10 -10.76
C ALA A 29 27.48 -17.72 -11.88
N GLU A 30 28.57 -17.00 -11.53
CA GLU A 30 29.56 -16.46 -12.49
C GLU A 30 30.16 -17.53 -13.41
N ASN A 31 30.30 -18.76 -12.91
CA ASN A 31 30.85 -19.88 -13.67
C ASN A 31 29.90 -20.43 -14.75
N LEU A 32 28.61 -20.08 -14.70
CA LEU A 32 27.57 -20.51 -15.64
C LEU A 32 27.06 -19.36 -16.51
N ALA A 33 27.23 -18.11 -16.08
CA ALA A 33 26.78 -16.92 -16.81
C ALA A 33 27.26 -16.90 -18.28
N GLY A 34 26.31 -16.74 -19.20
CA GLY A 34 26.57 -16.66 -20.65
C GLY A 34 27.04 -17.94 -21.33
N LYS A 35 27.09 -19.09 -20.62
CA LYS A 35 27.53 -20.37 -21.19
C LYS A 35 26.37 -21.20 -21.70
N ASP A 36 26.63 -21.99 -22.73
CA ASP A 36 25.71 -23.01 -23.22
C ASP A 36 25.75 -24.25 -22.32
N ALA A 37 24.58 -24.81 -22.06
CA ALA A 37 24.43 -26.03 -21.27
C ALA A 37 23.40 -26.97 -21.89
N VAL A 38 23.62 -28.26 -21.66
CA VAL A 38 22.71 -29.33 -22.06
C VAL A 38 22.24 -30.05 -20.79
N PHE A 39 20.94 -30.03 -20.56
CA PHE A 39 20.30 -30.73 -19.45
C PHE A 39 19.67 -32.02 -19.93
N ALA A 40 20.25 -33.15 -19.55
CA ALA A 40 19.61 -34.45 -19.71
C ALA A 40 18.43 -34.56 -18.73
N CYS A 41 17.23 -34.30 -19.23
CA CYS A 41 16.00 -34.27 -18.43
C CYS A 41 15.28 -35.61 -18.53
N LYS A 42 15.01 -36.22 -17.37
CA LYS A 42 14.12 -37.38 -17.26
C LYS A 42 12.81 -36.98 -16.62
N VAL A 43 11.73 -36.99 -17.39
CA VAL A 43 10.39 -36.60 -16.92
C VAL A 43 9.83 -37.72 -16.06
N LYS A 44 9.84 -37.57 -14.74
CA LYS A 44 9.34 -38.62 -13.83
C LYS A 44 7.82 -38.67 -13.75
N ALA A 45 7.18 -37.51 -13.78
CA ALA A 45 5.73 -37.38 -13.70
C ALA A 45 5.32 -36.06 -14.35
N VAL A 46 4.15 -36.07 -15.00
CA VAL A 46 3.46 -34.88 -15.45
C VAL A 46 2.18 -34.79 -14.64
N LYS A 47 2.03 -33.72 -13.86
CA LYS A 47 0.84 -33.45 -13.05
C LYS A 47 0.17 -32.21 -13.62
N ALA A 48 -1.15 -32.25 -13.72
CA ALA A 48 -1.96 -31.08 -14.00
C ALA A 48 -2.58 -30.58 -12.69
N PRO A 49 -2.76 -29.26 -12.51
CA PRO A 49 -3.61 -28.76 -11.44
C PRO A 49 -5.02 -29.33 -11.63
N ALA A 50 -5.51 -30.05 -10.62
CA ALA A 50 -6.92 -30.40 -10.54
C ALA A 50 -7.65 -29.22 -9.89
N ALA A 51 -8.86 -28.92 -10.37
CA ALA A 51 -9.72 -27.97 -9.67
C ALA A 51 -9.95 -28.48 -8.24
N ALA A 52 -9.68 -27.64 -7.24
CA ALA A 52 -10.02 -27.97 -5.88
C ALA A 52 -11.54 -28.03 -5.75
N GLU A 53 -12.06 -29.07 -5.09
CA GLU A 53 -13.46 -29.11 -4.74
C GLU A 53 -13.72 -28.07 -3.65
N ILE A 54 -14.70 -27.20 -3.89
CA ILE A 54 -15.09 -26.17 -2.92
C ILE A 54 -16.03 -26.83 -1.89
N ASN A 55 -15.45 -27.33 -0.81
CA ASN A 55 -16.12 -28.07 0.25
C ASN A 55 -15.52 -27.75 1.64
N ASP A 56 -16.05 -28.38 2.68
CA ASP A 56 -15.61 -28.15 4.07
C ASP A 56 -14.16 -28.61 4.32
N ASP A 57 -13.67 -29.59 3.57
CA ASP A 57 -12.29 -30.05 3.69
C ASP A 57 -11.30 -29.01 3.14
N LEU A 58 -11.68 -28.31 2.07
CA LEU A 58 -10.94 -27.15 1.60
C LEU A 58 -10.96 -26.03 2.64
N ALA A 59 -12.13 -25.73 3.22
CA ALA A 59 -12.28 -24.68 4.22
C ALA A 59 -11.34 -24.87 5.44
N LYS A 60 -11.24 -26.11 5.92
CA LYS A 60 -10.34 -26.47 7.03
C LYS A 60 -8.86 -26.24 6.71
N GLN A 61 -8.44 -26.39 5.44
CA GLN A 61 -7.06 -26.08 5.04
C GLN A 61 -6.73 -24.58 5.16
N TYR A 62 -7.74 -23.72 5.10
CA TYR A 62 -7.62 -22.27 5.28
C TYR A 62 -7.96 -21.80 6.70
N GLY A 63 -8.14 -22.72 7.64
CA GLY A 63 -8.38 -22.40 9.05
C GLY A 63 -9.83 -22.05 9.41
N ALA A 64 -10.78 -22.29 8.50
CA ALA A 64 -12.22 -22.15 8.77
C ALA A 64 -12.84 -23.48 9.25
N GLU A 65 -13.95 -23.38 9.97
CA GLU A 65 -14.65 -24.58 10.50
C GLU A 65 -15.30 -25.42 9.39
N ASP A 66 -15.95 -24.73 8.44
CA ASP A 66 -16.64 -25.29 7.28
C ASP A 66 -16.68 -24.28 6.11
N LEU A 67 -17.28 -24.67 4.99
CA LEU A 67 -17.38 -23.80 3.81
C LEU A 67 -18.21 -22.53 4.07
N ALA A 68 -19.20 -22.58 4.97
CA ALA A 68 -20.01 -21.41 5.29
C ALA A 68 -19.21 -20.37 6.08
N ASP A 69 -18.42 -20.82 7.06
CA ASP A 69 -17.48 -20.00 7.81
C ASP A 69 -16.41 -19.38 6.90
N LEU A 70 -15.81 -20.18 6.00
CA LEU A 70 -14.83 -19.64 5.04
C LEU A 70 -15.44 -18.53 4.16
N LYS A 71 -16.66 -18.74 3.64
CA LYS A 71 -17.35 -17.72 2.84
C LYS A 71 -17.66 -16.47 3.65
N LYS A 72 -18.04 -16.62 4.92
CA LYS A 72 -18.28 -15.50 5.82
C LYS A 72 -17.00 -14.69 6.04
N GLN A 73 -15.88 -15.34 6.39
CA GLN A 73 -14.60 -14.68 6.59
C GLN A 73 -14.12 -13.93 5.34
N ILE A 74 -14.28 -14.54 4.16
CA ILE A 74 -13.97 -13.89 2.88
C ILE A 74 -14.91 -12.69 2.65
N GLY A 75 -16.21 -12.84 2.93
CA GLY A 75 -17.19 -11.77 2.83
C GLY A 75 -16.84 -10.57 3.71
N GLU A 76 -16.58 -10.78 5.00
CA GLU A 76 -16.19 -9.74 5.95
C GLU A 76 -14.89 -9.04 5.52
N ARG A 77 -13.92 -9.79 5.00
CA ARG A 77 -12.68 -9.22 4.46
C ARG A 77 -12.95 -8.33 3.24
N LEU A 78 -13.77 -8.80 2.30
CA LEU A 78 -14.14 -8.04 1.10
C LEU A 78 -14.95 -6.79 1.45
N GLU A 79 -15.87 -6.89 2.41
CA GLU A 79 -16.63 -5.75 2.93
C GLU A 79 -15.69 -4.69 3.52
N ALA A 80 -14.73 -5.09 4.36
CA ALA A 80 -13.74 -4.18 4.92
C ALA A 80 -12.86 -3.53 3.84
N GLU A 81 -12.44 -4.30 2.83
CA GLU A 81 -11.66 -3.82 1.69
C GLU A 81 -12.45 -2.77 0.88
N TYR A 82 -13.70 -3.06 0.53
CA TYR A 82 -14.56 -2.14 -0.23
C TYR A 82 -15.00 -0.92 0.58
N ALA A 83 -15.20 -1.06 1.89
CA ALA A 83 -15.46 0.07 2.78
C ALA A 83 -14.25 1.02 2.82
N GLY A 84 -13.04 0.47 2.98
CA GLY A 84 -11.80 1.25 2.93
C GLY A 84 -11.60 1.94 1.58
N ALA A 85 -11.82 1.23 0.47
CA ALA A 85 -11.75 1.76 -0.88
C ALA A 85 -12.73 2.93 -1.10
N SER A 86 -13.99 2.73 -0.73
CA SER A 86 -15.04 3.74 -0.87
C SER A 86 -14.72 4.97 -0.03
N ARG A 87 -14.25 4.76 1.21
CA ARG A 87 -13.82 5.85 2.10
C ARG A 87 -12.66 6.64 1.52
N ALA A 88 -11.66 6.00 0.90
CA ALA A 88 -10.55 6.69 0.26
C ALA A 88 -11.02 7.60 -0.89
N VAL A 89 -11.92 7.09 -1.75
CA VAL A 89 -12.51 7.86 -2.85
C VAL A 89 -13.34 9.04 -2.32
N MET A 90 -14.19 8.81 -1.31
CA MET A 90 -14.98 9.86 -0.69
C MET A 90 -14.09 10.93 -0.05
N LYS A 91 -13.08 10.52 0.73
CA LYS A 91 -12.12 11.42 1.37
C LYS A 91 -11.41 12.28 0.34
N ARG A 92 -10.94 11.69 -0.78
CA ARG A 92 -10.36 12.48 -1.88
C ARG A 92 -11.35 13.50 -2.43
N ALA A 93 -12.58 13.10 -2.73
CA ALA A 93 -13.58 13.99 -3.29
C ALA A 93 -13.89 15.18 -2.36
N LEU A 94 -13.95 14.94 -1.05
CA LEU A 94 -14.08 15.99 -0.04
C LEU A 94 -12.88 16.93 -0.07
N LEU A 95 -11.65 16.41 -0.02
CA LEU A 95 -10.44 17.23 -0.06
C LEU A 95 -10.32 18.05 -1.35
N ASP A 96 -10.71 17.50 -2.50
CA ASP A 96 -10.75 18.21 -3.78
C ASP A 96 -11.80 19.34 -3.77
N ALA A 97 -12.94 19.13 -3.14
CA ALA A 97 -13.96 20.16 -2.98
C ALA A 97 -13.47 21.28 -2.04
N LEU A 98 -12.88 20.91 -0.89
CA LEU A 98 -12.30 21.87 0.05
C LEU A 98 -11.15 22.66 -0.57
N ASP A 99 -10.31 22.04 -1.40
CA ASP A 99 -9.22 22.72 -2.10
C ASP A 99 -9.73 23.81 -3.05
N LYS A 100 -10.84 23.55 -3.76
CA LYS A 100 -11.46 24.49 -4.70
C LYS A 100 -12.14 25.67 -4.03
N GLU A 101 -12.73 25.44 -2.86
CA GLU A 101 -13.44 26.46 -2.08
C GLU A 101 -12.51 27.27 -1.15
N SER A 102 -11.26 26.84 -0.97
CA SER A 102 -10.29 27.53 -0.13
C SER A 102 -9.27 28.32 -0.96
N ASP A 103 -9.26 29.63 -0.73
CA ASP A 103 -8.26 30.57 -1.27
C ASP A 103 -7.73 31.46 -0.15
N PHE A 104 -6.49 31.19 0.27
CA PHE A 104 -5.78 31.99 1.26
C PHE A 104 -4.27 31.90 1.05
N GLU A 105 -3.55 32.94 1.48
CA GLU A 105 -2.10 32.98 1.35
C GLU A 105 -1.43 31.94 2.26
N LEU A 106 -0.54 31.14 1.68
CA LEU A 106 0.20 30.13 2.41
C LEU A 106 1.47 30.73 3.03
N PRO A 107 1.80 30.41 4.29
CA PRO A 107 3.07 30.81 4.88
C PRO A 107 4.25 30.27 4.06
N PRO A 108 5.16 31.13 3.54
CA PRO A 108 6.25 30.68 2.68
C PRO A 108 7.14 29.63 3.33
N SER A 109 7.37 29.74 4.64
CA SER A 109 8.17 28.78 5.40
C SER A 109 7.56 27.37 5.43
N LEU A 110 6.22 27.26 5.51
CA LEU A 110 5.54 25.97 5.48
C LEU A 110 5.54 25.40 4.06
N LEU A 111 5.34 26.23 3.06
CA LEU A 111 5.40 25.83 1.65
C LEU A 111 6.79 25.28 1.28
N ASP A 112 7.84 26.00 1.65
CA ASP A 112 9.22 25.61 1.37
C ASP A 112 9.60 24.32 2.11
N ALA A 113 9.17 24.18 3.37
CA ALA A 113 9.41 22.97 4.16
C ALA A 113 8.72 21.74 3.54
N GLU A 114 7.44 21.85 3.18
CA GLU A 114 6.70 20.76 2.56
C GLU A 114 7.26 20.43 1.17
N ALA A 115 7.60 21.44 0.36
CA ALA A 115 8.22 21.21 -0.95
C ALA A 115 9.55 20.45 -0.83
N GLY A 116 10.37 20.78 0.19
CA GLY A 116 11.58 20.04 0.51
C GLY A 116 11.32 18.60 0.93
N GLN A 117 10.28 18.34 1.73
CA GLN A 117 9.90 16.97 2.12
C GLN A 117 9.45 16.14 0.91
N ILE A 118 8.61 16.71 0.02
CA ILE A 118 8.15 16.02 -1.19
C ILE A 118 9.33 15.73 -2.11
N ALA A 119 10.23 16.71 -2.31
CA ALA A 119 11.42 16.52 -3.13
C ALA A 119 12.31 15.39 -2.58
N HIS A 120 12.52 15.38 -1.26
CA HIS A 120 13.27 14.33 -0.59
C HIS A 120 12.60 12.96 -0.75
N GLN A 121 11.27 12.88 -0.61
CA GLN A 121 10.52 11.64 -0.77
C GLN A 121 10.63 11.08 -2.20
N LEU A 122 10.30 11.88 -3.21
CA LEU A 122 10.30 11.43 -4.61
C LEU A 122 11.71 11.03 -5.07
N TRP A 123 12.74 11.74 -4.62
CA TRP A 123 14.12 11.36 -4.92
C TRP A 123 14.48 9.98 -4.36
N HIS A 124 14.04 9.62 -3.14
CA HIS A 124 14.29 8.30 -2.56
C HIS A 124 13.49 7.19 -3.24
N GLU A 125 12.30 7.50 -3.76
CA GLU A 125 11.52 6.56 -4.59
C GLU A 125 12.26 6.22 -5.88
N ASP A 126 12.93 7.21 -6.50
CA ASP A 126 13.78 7.02 -7.68
C ASP A 126 15.17 6.42 -7.36
N ASN A 127 15.62 6.48 -6.10
CA ASN A 127 16.94 6.02 -5.65
C ASN A 127 16.82 5.07 -4.43
N PRO A 128 16.15 3.92 -4.56
CA PRO A 128 15.84 3.04 -3.44
C PRO A 128 17.07 2.43 -2.73
N ASP A 129 18.22 2.41 -3.42
CA ASP A 129 19.48 1.91 -2.89
C ASP A 129 20.19 2.90 -1.96
N VAL A 130 19.76 4.18 -1.96
CA VAL A 130 20.32 5.21 -1.09
C VAL A 130 19.51 5.29 0.19
N GLN A 131 20.17 5.07 1.32
CA GLN A 131 19.55 5.01 2.64
C GLN A 131 19.98 6.20 3.49
N GLY A 132 19.02 6.82 4.19
CA GLY A 132 19.28 7.95 5.07
C GLY A 132 19.58 9.26 4.31
N HIS A 133 20.37 10.15 4.90
CA HIS A 133 20.66 11.47 4.33
C HIS A 133 22.00 11.53 3.58
N ASP A 134 22.52 10.39 3.12
CA ASP A 134 23.78 10.32 2.36
C ASP A 134 23.53 10.52 0.86
N HIS A 135 22.99 11.69 0.53
CA HIS A 135 22.65 12.09 -0.83
C HIS A 135 23.05 13.55 -1.08
N PRO A 136 23.28 13.96 -2.34
CA PRO A 136 23.48 15.37 -2.67
C PRO A 136 22.28 16.22 -2.27
N GLU A 137 22.45 17.53 -2.22
CA GLU A 137 21.34 18.46 -1.98
C GLU A 137 20.23 18.23 -3.01
N ILE A 138 19.01 17.98 -2.51
CA ILE A 138 17.83 17.73 -3.35
C ILE A 138 17.15 19.07 -3.57
N GLU A 139 17.22 19.58 -4.79
CA GLU A 139 16.61 20.86 -5.15
C GLU A 139 15.08 20.72 -5.30
N THR A 140 14.36 21.67 -4.72
CA THR A 140 12.91 21.78 -4.93
C THR A 140 12.62 22.33 -6.32
N THR A 141 11.72 21.68 -7.04
CA THR A 141 11.20 22.14 -8.35
C THR A 141 9.83 22.81 -8.20
N ASP A 142 9.35 23.44 -9.27
CA ASP A 142 8.00 24.03 -9.30
C ASP A 142 6.89 22.99 -9.09
N GLU A 143 7.08 21.75 -9.56
CA GLU A 143 6.13 20.66 -9.32
C GLU A 143 6.07 20.30 -7.82
N HIS A 144 7.22 20.22 -7.14
CA HIS A 144 7.25 20.00 -5.69
C HIS A 144 6.52 21.13 -4.94
N ARG A 145 6.75 22.40 -5.35
CA ARG A 145 6.05 23.56 -4.77
C ARG A 145 4.55 23.51 -5.00
N LYS A 146 4.10 23.07 -6.18
CA LYS A 146 2.67 22.93 -6.50
C LYS A 146 2.00 21.86 -5.65
N LEU A 147 2.63 20.69 -5.50
CA LEU A 147 2.14 19.62 -4.62
C LEU A 147 2.13 20.06 -3.16
N ALA A 148 3.19 20.75 -2.72
CA ALA A 148 3.30 21.29 -1.37
C ALA A 148 2.22 22.33 -1.06
N ALA A 149 1.92 23.24 -2.00
CA ALA A 149 0.89 24.24 -1.82
C ALA A 149 -0.46 23.60 -1.50
N ARG A 150 -0.82 22.54 -2.23
CA ARG A 150 -2.04 21.79 -1.99
C ARG A 150 -2.04 21.12 -0.61
N ARG A 151 -0.96 20.41 -0.25
CA ARG A 151 -0.84 19.72 1.05
C ARG A 151 -0.89 20.69 2.24
N VAL A 152 -0.15 21.79 2.17
CA VAL A 152 -0.12 22.82 3.22
C VAL A 152 -1.48 23.49 3.35
N LYS A 153 -2.12 23.86 2.22
CA LYS A 153 -3.46 24.48 2.25
C LYS A 153 -4.49 23.58 2.92
N LEU A 154 -4.59 22.33 2.48
CA LEU A 154 -5.54 21.38 3.06
C LEU A 154 -5.20 21.05 4.52
N GLY A 155 -3.92 20.86 4.85
CA GLY A 155 -3.48 20.60 6.22
C GLY A 155 -3.86 21.74 7.19
N LEU A 156 -3.65 22.99 6.79
CA LEU A 156 -4.05 24.17 7.57
C LEU A 156 -5.57 24.26 7.72
N LEU A 157 -6.33 24.00 6.64
CA LEU A 157 -7.78 24.03 6.66
C LEU A 157 -8.35 22.96 7.60
N LEU A 158 -7.87 21.72 7.51
CA LEU A 158 -8.32 20.63 8.38
C LEU A 158 -7.91 20.86 9.84
N ALA A 159 -6.71 21.40 10.09
CA ALA A 159 -6.28 21.78 11.43
C ALA A 159 -7.21 22.83 12.05
N GLU A 160 -7.57 23.88 11.31
CA GLU A 160 -8.50 24.92 11.77
C GLU A 160 -9.91 24.38 11.99
N MET A 161 -10.40 23.50 11.10
CA MET A 161 -11.70 22.83 11.26
C MET A 161 -11.74 21.97 12.52
N GLY A 162 -10.72 21.12 12.71
CA GLY A 162 -10.63 20.26 13.89
C GLY A 162 -10.48 21.06 15.18
N GLN A 163 -9.72 22.16 15.16
CA GLN A 163 -9.61 23.04 16.33
C GLN A 163 -10.95 23.70 16.69
N LYS A 164 -11.70 24.20 15.70
CA LYS A 164 -13.03 24.81 15.94
C LYS A 164 -14.08 23.81 16.41
N ALA A 165 -13.97 22.57 15.95
CA ALA A 165 -14.86 21.49 16.31
C ALA A 165 -14.41 20.74 17.58
N GLU A 166 -13.31 21.17 18.21
CA GLU A 166 -12.71 20.53 19.39
C GLU A 166 -12.47 19.02 19.18
N VAL A 167 -12.06 18.65 17.96
CA VAL A 167 -11.74 17.26 17.61
C VAL A 167 -10.48 16.85 18.34
N GLU A 168 -10.58 15.80 19.15
CA GLU A 168 -9.44 15.23 19.88
C GLU A 168 -9.25 13.75 19.55
N VAL A 169 -8.00 13.34 19.41
CA VAL A 169 -7.63 11.91 19.33
C VAL A 169 -7.43 11.41 20.75
N THR A 170 -8.27 10.46 21.15
CA THR A 170 -8.26 9.88 22.49
C THR A 170 -7.08 8.94 22.71
N ASP A 171 -6.70 8.73 23.97
CA ASP A 171 -5.66 7.77 24.33
C ASP A 171 -5.99 6.34 23.90
N ALA A 172 -7.28 5.99 23.85
CA ALA A 172 -7.75 4.69 23.39
C ALA A 172 -7.50 4.50 21.90
N GLU A 173 -7.82 5.50 21.07
CA GLU A 173 -7.54 5.49 19.63
C GLU A 173 -6.04 5.44 19.36
N MET A 174 -5.24 6.23 20.10
CA MET A 174 -3.78 6.16 20.02
C MET A 174 -3.25 4.76 20.37
N SER A 175 -3.73 4.17 21.47
CA SER A 175 -3.33 2.83 21.90
C SER A 175 -3.68 1.77 20.84
N GLN A 176 -4.85 1.89 20.22
CA GLN A 176 -5.27 0.99 19.14
C GLN A 176 -4.41 1.15 17.89
N ALA A 177 -4.08 2.37 17.48
CA ALA A 177 -3.19 2.62 16.36
C ALA A 177 -1.78 2.06 16.60
N ILE A 178 -1.24 2.23 17.81
CA ILE A 178 0.05 1.65 18.19
C ILE A 178 0.00 0.12 18.12
N MET A 179 -1.06 -0.52 18.66
CA MET A 179 -1.22 -1.97 18.59
C MET A 179 -1.33 -2.47 17.15
N ASN A 180 -2.06 -1.76 16.29
CA ASN A 180 -2.20 -2.13 14.88
C ASN A 180 -0.87 -2.04 14.13
N GLN A 181 -0.08 -1.00 14.37
CA GLN A 181 1.25 -0.85 13.79
C GLN A 181 2.24 -1.90 14.34
N ALA A 182 2.16 -2.22 15.64
CA ALA A 182 2.99 -3.22 16.29
C ALA A 182 2.82 -4.63 15.67
N ARG A 183 1.62 -4.97 15.17
CA ARG A 183 1.36 -6.25 14.49
C ARG A 183 2.21 -6.46 13.23
N GLN A 184 2.78 -5.41 12.67
CA GLN A 184 3.72 -5.49 11.54
C GLN A 184 5.11 -5.99 11.96
N TYR A 185 5.38 -6.06 13.27
CA TYR A 185 6.66 -6.51 13.84
C TYR A 185 6.47 -7.70 14.81
N PRO A 186 6.11 -8.90 14.31
CA PRO A 186 5.89 -10.06 15.17
C PRO A 186 7.11 -10.40 16.05
N GLY A 187 6.89 -10.51 17.36
CA GLY A 187 7.92 -10.81 18.35
C GLY A 187 8.74 -9.62 18.85
N GLN A 188 8.43 -8.40 18.38
CA GLN A 188 9.05 -7.14 18.83
C GLN A 188 7.99 -6.10 19.23
N GLU A 189 6.76 -6.53 19.51
CA GLU A 189 5.61 -5.65 19.73
C GLU A 189 5.83 -4.75 20.95
N ARG A 190 6.47 -5.29 22.00
CA ARG A 190 6.76 -4.55 23.24
C ARG A 190 7.84 -3.49 23.01
N GLU A 191 8.90 -3.84 22.30
CA GLU A 191 9.98 -2.92 21.94
C GLU A 191 9.47 -1.78 21.04
N PHE A 192 8.59 -2.09 20.09
CA PHE A 192 7.93 -1.08 19.26
C PHE A 192 7.06 -0.15 20.11
N PHE A 193 6.26 -0.69 21.03
CA PHE A 193 5.44 0.12 21.94
C PHE A 193 6.29 1.07 22.80
N GLU A 194 7.36 0.56 23.42
CA GLU A 194 8.31 1.35 24.22
C GLU A 194 8.98 2.45 23.36
N PHE A 195 9.36 2.13 22.11
CA PHE A 195 9.90 3.09 21.16
C PHE A 195 8.91 4.24 20.87
N VAL A 196 7.64 3.92 20.55
CA VAL A 196 6.63 4.96 20.30
C VAL A 196 6.40 5.81 21.55
N GLN A 197 6.36 5.21 22.74
CA GLN A 197 6.18 5.96 23.99
C GLN A 197 7.32 6.96 24.25
N GLN A 198 8.56 6.61 23.90
CA GLN A 198 9.74 7.45 24.12
C GLN A 198 10.00 8.45 22.99
N ASN A 199 9.29 8.34 21.86
CA ASN A 199 9.51 9.14 20.67
C ASN A 199 8.29 10.04 20.36
N PRO A 200 8.29 11.31 20.81
CA PRO A 200 7.18 12.24 20.56
C PRO A 200 6.87 12.46 19.08
N GLN A 201 7.88 12.42 18.22
CA GLN A 201 7.70 12.57 16.78
C GLN A 201 6.90 11.40 16.21
N MET A 202 7.20 10.18 16.67
CA MET A 202 6.46 8.99 16.29
C MET A 202 5.02 9.03 16.81
N GLN A 203 4.79 9.52 18.03
CA GLN A 203 3.41 9.72 18.52
C GLN A 203 2.63 10.69 17.65
N GLN A 204 3.27 11.79 17.22
CA GLN A 204 2.64 12.76 16.33
C GLN A 204 2.34 12.16 14.96
N GLN A 205 3.23 11.35 14.41
CA GLN A 205 3.03 10.64 13.14
C GLN A 205 1.85 9.65 13.19
N LEU A 206 1.59 8.99 14.32
CA LEU A 206 0.39 8.16 14.48
C LEU A 206 -0.87 8.98 14.74
N ARG A 207 -0.74 10.09 15.47
CA ARG A 207 -1.87 10.95 15.81
C ARG A 207 -2.40 11.71 14.60
N ALA A 208 -1.53 12.19 13.73
CA ALA A 208 -1.89 13.01 12.57
C ALA A 208 -2.95 12.36 11.66
N PRO A 209 -2.80 11.12 11.16
CA PRO A 209 -3.81 10.49 10.32
C PRO A 209 -5.12 10.22 11.07
N LEU A 210 -5.06 9.89 12.37
CA LEU A 210 -6.27 9.73 13.20
C LEU A 210 -7.04 11.04 13.33
N PHE A 211 -6.33 12.13 13.60
CA PHE A 211 -6.94 13.46 13.70
C PHE A 211 -7.55 13.87 12.35
N GLU A 212 -6.80 13.69 11.25
CA GLU A 212 -7.28 13.97 9.90
C GLU A 212 -8.56 13.22 9.57
N ASP A 213 -8.59 11.91 9.84
CA ASP A 213 -9.77 11.08 9.61
C ASP A 213 -10.98 11.55 10.42
N LYS A 214 -10.79 11.93 11.68
CA LYS A 214 -11.87 12.47 12.51
C LYS A 214 -12.40 13.82 12.02
N VAL A 215 -11.51 14.70 11.55
CA VAL A 215 -11.92 15.98 10.95
C VAL A 215 -12.67 15.75 9.64
N VAL A 216 -12.23 14.78 8.83
CA VAL A 216 -12.93 14.38 7.61
C VAL A 216 -14.31 13.80 7.93
N ASP A 217 -14.43 12.96 8.96
CA ASP A 217 -15.73 12.44 9.40
C ASP A 217 -16.65 13.57 9.86
N TYR A 218 -16.15 14.50 10.66
CA TYR A 218 -16.89 15.70 11.06
C TYR A 218 -17.33 16.54 9.84
N ALA A 219 -16.47 16.67 8.83
CA ALA A 219 -16.84 17.38 7.60
C ALA A 219 -17.97 16.66 6.84
N PHE A 220 -17.98 15.33 6.82
CA PHE A 220 -19.08 14.56 6.22
C PHE A 220 -20.38 14.66 7.01
N GLU A 221 -20.34 14.78 8.34
CA GLU A 221 -21.54 15.03 9.15
C GLU A 221 -22.23 16.36 8.81
N LEU A 222 -21.47 17.33 8.33
CA LEU A 222 -21.98 18.64 7.91
C LEU A 222 -22.33 18.70 6.42
N ALA A 223 -21.83 17.78 5.61
CA ALA A 223 -22.04 17.74 4.18
C ALA A 223 -23.35 17.04 3.80
N ASP A 224 -23.89 17.38 2.63
CA ASP A 224 -24.97 16.61 2.01
C ASP A 224 -24.36 15.41 1.28
N VAL A 225 -24.50 14.22 1.89
CA VAL A 225 -23.91 12.97 1.38
C VAL A 225 -25.00 12.12 0.74
N SER A 226 -24.82 11.81 -0.56
CA SER A 226 -25.70 10.91 -1.30
C SER A 226 -25.05 9.54 -1.51
N GLU A 227 -25.83 8.46 -1.40
CA GLU A 227 -25.38 7.12 -1.75
C GLU A 227 -25.45 6.89 -3.27
N LYS A 228 -24.43 6.24 -3.81
CA LYS A 228 -24.38 5.81 -5.20
C LYS A 228 -23.93 4.37 -5.28
N GLU A 229 -24.72 3.54 -5.94
CA GLU A 229 -24.32 2.18 -6.29
C GLU A 229 -23.21 2.21 -7.35
N VAL A 230 -22.12 1.50 -7.10
CA VAL A 230 -20.95 1.40 -7.98
C VAL A 230 -20.55 -0.05 -8.16
N SER A 231 -20.07 -0.39 -9.35
CA SER A 231 -19.51 -1.72 -9.59
C SER A 231 -18.10 -1.84 -8.99
N LYS A 232 -17.62 -3.08 -8.80
CA LYS A 232 -16.24 -3.36 -8.41
C LYS A 232 -15.24 -2.67 -9.35
N GLU A 233 -15.45 -2.78 -10.65
CA GLU A 233 -14.56 -2.23 -11.68
C GLU A 233 -14.53 -0.70 -11.64
N GLU A 234 -15.67 -0.06 -11.36
CA GLU A 234 -15.76 1.40 -11.19
C GLU A 234 -15.00 1.86 -9.94
N LEU A 235 -15.13 1.12 -8.83
CA LEU A 235 -14.42 1.43 -7.58
C LEU A 235 -12.90 1.24 -7.73
N GLU A 236 -12.46 0.15 -8.35
CA GLU A 236 -11.05 -0.10 -8.66
C GLU A 236 -10.48 1.01 -9.55
N LYS A 237 -11.20 1.40 -10.61
CA LYS A 237 -10.77 2.49 -11.48
C LYS A 237 -10.71 3.84 -10.76
N ALA A 238 -11.65 4.10 -9.84
CA ALA A 238 -11.63 5.30 -9.02
C ALA A 238 -10.38 5.32 -8.11
N LEU A 239 -10.06 4.20 -7.47
CA LEU A 239 -8.84 4.06 -6.67
C LEU A 239 -7.57 4.26 -7.50
N GLU A 240 -7.45 3.61 -8.66
CA GLU A 240 -6.27 3.78 -9.53
C GLU A 240 -6.08 5.22 -10.02
N SER A 241 -7.15 6.01 -10.10
CA SER A 241 -7.06 7.43 -10.45
C SER A 241 -6.49 8.29 -9.32
N LEU A 242 -6.60 7.83 -8.07
CA LEU A 242 -5.99 8.50 -6.91
C LEU A 242 -4.47 8.45 -6.95
N ASP A 243 -3.90 7.33 -7.43
CA ASP A 243 -2.44 7.10 -7.47
C ASP A 243 -1.74 7.82 -8.64
N LYS A 244 -2.51 8.33 -9.62
CA LYS A 244 -1.97 8.92 -10.86
C LYS A 244 -1.90 10.46 -10.83
N GLU A 245 -2.31 11.11 -9.73
CA GLU A 245 -2.40 12.57 -9.56
C GLU A 245 -1.68 13.09 -8.31
#